data_AF-A0A0M0WUW5-F1
#
_entry.id   AF-A0A0M0WUW5-F1
#
_cell.length_a   1.000
_cell.length_b   1.000
_cell.length_c   1.000
_cell.angle_alpha   90.00
_cell.angle_beta   90.00
_cell.angle_gamma   90.00
#
_symmetry.space_group_name_H-M   'P 1'
#
loop_
_entity.id
_entity.type
_entity.pdbx_description
1 polymer ?
#
loop_
_entity_poly.entity_id
_entity_poly.type
_entity_poly.pdbx_seq_one_letter_code
_entity_poly.pdbx_strand_id
1 'polypeptide(L)'
;MNELIIDVMNSFNDYISKIPAGCDSIAMNLQQEDYEVALNLIVDFSEGFEWLKEVQLLLIKNEYNSNIDFDLIQGFLEEINTGLEKRDFIVVSDIFEYEIKPFFENCTPYEILEDN
;
A
#
# COMPACT_ATOMS: atom_id res chain seq x y z
N MET A 1 -25.68 -1.87 7.30
CA MET A 1 -24.29 -1.61 7.79
C MET A 1 -24.21 -0.24 8.48
N ASN A 2 -23.27 0.02 9.42
CA ASN A 2 -23.10 1.35 10.05
C ASN A 2 -22.45 2.32 9.05
N GLU A 3 -23.01 3.52 8.83
CA GLU A 3 -22.49 4.54 7.89
C GLU A 3 -20.98 4.79 8.06
N LEU A 4 -20.49 4.86 9.30
CA LEU A 4 -19.06 5.06 9.57
C LEU A 4 -18.19 3.91 9.01
N ILE A 5 -18.69 2.67 9.07
CA ILE A 5 -17.98 1.50 8.54
C ILE A 5 -17.94 1.55 7.02
N ILE A 6 -19.04 1.97 6.38
CA ILE A 6 -19.11 2.16 4.92
C ILE A 6 -18.07 3.20 4.48
N ASP A 7 -18.02 4.36 5.15
CA ASP A 7 -17.07 5.43 4.84
C ASP A 7 -15.61 5.00 4.99
N VAL A 8 -15.32 4.21 6.04
CA VAL A 8 -13.98 3.65 6.26
C VAL A 8 -13.61 2.65 5.18
N MET A 9 -14.53 1.75 4.79
CA MET A 9 -14.30 0.79 3.70
C MET A 9 -14.11 1.48 2.35
N ASN A 10 -14.90 2.51 2.05
CA ASN A 10 -14.74 3.32 0.85
C ASN A 10 -13.36 3.98 0.83
N SER A 11 -12.97 4.62 1.93
CA SER A 11 -11.65 5.26 2.04
C SER A 11 -10.50 4.25 1.88
N PHE A 12 -10.67 3.06 2.45
CA PHE A 12 -9.70 1.97 2.35
C PHE A 12 -9.54 1.48 0.90
N ASN A 13 -10.66 1.21 0.23
CA ASN A 13 -10.70 0.78 -1.17
C ASN A 13 -10.11 1.85 -2.10
N ASP A 14 -10.47 3.12 -1.88
CA ASP A 14 -9.93 4.25 -2.61
C ASP A 14 -8.41 4.35 -2.47
N TYR A 15 -7.88 4.14 -1.26
CA TYR A 15 -6.45 4.19 -1.04
C TYR A 15 -5.73 3.04 -1.75
N ILE A 16 -6.20 1.79 -1.59
CA ILE A 16 -5.64 0.62 -2.28
C ILE A 16 -5.60 0.83 -3.79
N SER A 17 -6.67 1.37 -4.39
CA SER A 17 -6.73 1.59 -5.84
C SER A 17 -5.69 2.59 -6.37
N LYS A 18 -5.15 3.46 -5.51
CA LYS A 18 -4.16 4.48 -5.86
C LYS A 18 -2.73 4.02 -5.64
N ILE A 19 -2.49 2.98 -4.84
CA ILE A 19 -1.14 2.49 -4.53
C ILE A 19 -0.35 2.09 -5.78
N PRO A 20 -0.91 1.35 -6.77
CA PRO A 20 -0.16 1.01 -7.98
C PRO A 20 0.44 2.22 -8.69
N ALA A 21 -0.33 3.31 -8.83
CA ALA A 21 0.15 4.55 -9.43
C ALA A 21 1.19 5.28 -8.56
N GLY A 22 1.06 5.19 -7.23
CA GLY A 22 2.08 5.65 -6.29
C GLY A 22 3.40 4.89 -6.43
N CYS A 23 3.33 3.56 -6.57
CA CYS A 23 4.49 2.71 -6.80
C CYS A 23 5.20 3.04 -8.11
N ASP A 24 4.44 3.21 -9.20
CA ASP A 24 4.98 3.68 -10.49
C ASP A 24 5.71 5.02 -10.34
N SER A 25 5.15 5.94 -9.56
CA SER A 25 5.75 7.25 -9.32
C SER A 25 7.04 7.13 -8.52
N ILE A 26 7.09 6.29 -7.48
CA ILE A 26 8.29 6.03 -6.70
C ILE A 26 9.38 5.43 -7.59
N ALA A 27 9.07 4.34 -8.30
CA ALA A 27 10.00 3.63 -9.16
C ALA A 27 10.59 4.55 -10.24
N MET A 28 9.74 5.35 -10.90
CA MET A 28 10.15 6.32 -11.92
C MET A 28 11.11 7.39 -11.36
N ASN A 29 10.80 7.98 -10.20
CA ASN A 29 11.67 9.01 -9.61
C ASN A 29 13.02 8.42 -9.16
N LEU A 30 13.05 7.19 -8.63
CA LEU A 30 14.30 6.50 -8.31
C LEU A 30 15.16 6.25 -9.57
N GLN A 31 14.54 5.80 -10.68
CA GLN A 31 15.23 5.56 -11.96
C GLN A 31 15.75 6.85 -12.60
N GLN A 32 15.08 7.98 -12.36
CA GLN A 32 15.49 9.31 -12.84
C GLN A 32 16.47 10.02 -11.91
N GLU A 33 16.90 9.36 -10.83
CA GLU A 33 17.76 9.92 -9.78
C GLU A 33 17.14 11.14 -9.05
N ASP A 34 15.81 11.32 -9.12
CA ASP A 34 15.05 12.30 -8.33
C ASP A 34 14.72 11.75 -6.94
N TYR A 35 15.79 11.55 -6.16
CA TYR A 35 15.70 10.88 -4.87
C TYR A 35 14.90 11.67 -3.84
N GLU A 36 14.89 13.00 -3.89
CA GLU A 36 14.13 13.81 -2.94
C GLU A 36 12.63 13.54 -3.07
N VAL A 37 12.11 13.57 -4.31
CA VAL A 37 10.71 13.26 -4.59
C VAL A 37 10.41 11.80 -4.26
N ALA A 38 11.26 10.87 -4.68
CA ALA A 38 11.06 9.44 -4.40
C ALA A 38 11.00 9.14 -2.90
N LEU A 39 11.91 9.70 -2.09
CA LEU A 39 11.97 9.45 -0.65
C LEU A 39 10.74 10.03 0.07
N ASN A 40 10.25 11.21 -0.35
CA ASN A 40 9.01 11.75 0.18
C ASN A 40 7.81 10.86 -0.14
N LEU A 41 7.72 10.35 -1.37
CA LEU A 41 6.65 9.42 -1.76
C LEU A 41 6.74 8.08 -1.00
N ILE A 42 7.94 7.60 -0.67
CA ILE A 42 8.14 6.40 0.16
C ILE A 42 7.65 6.64 1.60
N VAL A 43 7.84 7.84 2.15
CA VAL A 43 7.28 8.23 3.44
C VAL A 43 5.75 8.22 3.39
N ASP A 44 5.15 8.88 2.39
CA ASP A 44 3.69 8.92 2.20
C ASP A 44 3.08 7.51 2.06
N PHE A 45 3.76 6.63 1.30
CA PHE A 45 3.38 5.22 1.18
C PHE A 45 3.45 4.49 2.52
N SER A 46 4.53 4.69 3.29
CA SER A 46 4.72 4.02 4.58
C SER A 46 3.64 4.41 5.59
N GLU A 47 3.27 5.69 5.63
CA GLU A 47 2.20 6.19 6.50
C GLU A 47 0.83 5.59 6.13
N GLY A 48 0.49 5.59 4.84
CA GLY A 48 -0.78 5.03 4.42
C GLY A 48 -0.84 3.51 4.48
N PHE A 49 0.28 2.81 4.34
CA PHE A 49 0.34 1.37 4.57
C PHE A 49 0.08 1.00 6.04
N GLU A 50 0.64 1.75 6.98
CA GLU A 50 0.34 1.56 8.41
C GLU A 50 -1.16 1.78 8.67
N TRP A 51 -1.73 2.84 8.10
CA TRP A 51 -3.18 3.10 8.19
C TRP A 51 -4.02 1.95 7.62
N LEU A 52 -3.64 1.37 6.46
CA LEU A 52 -4.32 0.21 5.89
C LEU A 52 -4.30 -0.99 6.86
N LYS A 53 -3.16 -1.29 7.48
CA LYS A 53 -3.05 -2.38 8.46
C LYS A 53 -3.94 -2.14 9.67
N GLU A 54 -3.94 -0.93 10.22
CA GLU A 54 -4.79 -0.57 11.35
C GLU A 54 -6.28 -0.72 11.01
N VAL A 55 -6.71 -0.18 9.87
CA VAL A 55 -8.10 -0.26 9.41
C VAL A 55 -8.52 -1.70 9.17
N GLN A 56 -7.69 -2.51 8.51
CA GLN A 56 -7.99 -3.92 8.29
C GLN A 56 -8.21 -4.67 9.62
N LEU A 57 -7.32 -4.48 10.60
CA LEU A 57 -7.46 -5.09 11.92
C LEU A 57 -8.76 -4.67 12.62
N LEU A 58 -9.17 -3.42 12.48
CA LEU A 58 -10.43 -2.92 13.03
C LEU A 58 -11.65 -3.50 12.31
N LEU A 59 -11.62 -3.61 10.98
CA LEU A 59 -12.69 -4.19 10.18
C LEU A 59 -12.88 -5.68 10.49
N ILE A 60 -11.79 -6.45 10.58
CA ILE A 60 -11.82 -7.87 10.97
C ILE A 60 -12.44 -8.04 12.37
N LYS A 61 -12.09 -7.18 13.33
CA LYS A 61 -12.70 -7.18 14.68
C LYS A 61 -14.20 -6.90 14.67
N ASN A 62 -14.70 -6.22 13.64
CA ASN A 62 -16.11 -5.95 13.43
C ASN A 62 -16.77 -6.94 12.46
N GLU A 63 -16.15 -8.12 12.24
CA GLU A 63 -16.65 -9.21 11.39
C GLU A 63 -16.65 -8.90 9.88
N TYR A 64 -15.92 -7.86 9.46
CA TYR A 64 -15.68 -7.55 8.05
C TYR A 64 -14.30 -8.05 7.64
N ASN A 65 -14.26 -9.24 7.05
CA ASN A 65 -13.02 -9.87 6.61
C ASN A 65 -12.63 -9.40 5.20
N SER A 66 -11.33 -9.24 4.97
CA SER A 66 -10.75 -9.18 3.62
C SER A 66 -9.77 -10.32 3.41
N ASN A 67 -9.54 -10.68 2.14
CA ASN A 67 -8.54 -11.67 1.75
C ASN A 67 -7.18 -11.02 1.47
N ILE A 68 -6.93 -9.81 1.98
CA ILE A 68 -5.67 -9.11 1.76
C ILE A 68 -4.67 -9.55 2.82
N ASP A 69 -3.58 -10.16 2.40
CA ASP A 69 -2.52 -10.61 3.31
C ASP A 69 -1.36 -9.59 3.31
N PHE A 70 -1.42 -8.62 4.23
CA PHE A 70 -0.36 -7.60 4.36
C PHE A 70 0.94 -8.13 4.95
N ASP A 71 0.99 -9.37 5.46
CA ASP A 71 2.25 -9.95 5.95
C ASP A 71 3.23 -10.15 4.79
N LEU A 72 2.73 -10.36 3.56
CA LEU A 72 3.57 -10.44 2.35
C LEU A 72 4.31 -9.13 2.06
N ILE A 73 3.71 -7.98 2.37
CA ILE A 73 4.35 -6.67 2.16
C ILE A 73 5.44 -6.40 3.20
N GLN A 74 5.36 -6.98 4.40
CA GLN A 74 6.34 -6.76 5.45
C GLN A 74 7.76 -7.13 5.02
N GLY A 75 7.92 -8.23 4.28
CA GLY A 75 9.23 -8.64 3.75
C GLY A 75 9.80 -7.61 2.76
N PHE A 76 8.97 -7.09 1.86
CA PHE A 76 9.38 -6.06 0.91
C PHE A 76 9.80 -4.75 1.59
N LEU A 77 9.13 -4.37 2.68
CA LEU A 77 9.51 -3.18 3.46
C LEU A 77 10.89 -3.33 4.12
N GLU A 78 11.23 -4.51 4.61
CA GLU A 78 12.56 -4.80 5.18
C GLU A 78 13.66 -4.73 4.10
N GLU A 79 13.36 -5.22 2.91
CA GLU A 79 14.25 -5.11 1.75
C GLU A 79 14.41 -3.66 1.28
N ILE A 80 13.32 -2.88 1.24
CA ILE A 80 13.37 -1.43 0.94
C ILE A 80 14.28 -0.73 1.95
N ASN A 81 14.11 -0.95 3.25
CA ASN A 81 14.97 -0.34 4.27
C ASN A 81 16.45 -0.68 4.04
N THR A 82 16.74 -1.95 3.76
CA THR A 82 18.10 -2.41 3.44
C THR A 82 18.67 -1.73 2.19
N GLY A 83 17.85 -1.58 1.14
CA GLY A 83 18.21 -0.90 -0.09
C GLY A 83 18.50 0.58 0.14
N LEU A 84 17.64 1.27 0.89
CA LEU A 84 17.81 2.68 1.26
C LEU A 84 19.09 2.90 2.07
N GLU A 85 19.38 2.06 3.07
CA GLU A 85 20.61 2.13 3.88
C GLU A 85 21.87 1.99 3.04
N LYS A 86 21.85 1.08 2.05
CA LYS A 86 22.96 0.83 1.13
C LYS A 86 23.01 1.81 -0.05
N ARG A 87 21.99 2.67 -0.19
CA ARG A 87 21.77 3.54 -1.36
C ARG A 87 21.64 2.77 -2.67
N ASP A 88 21.11 1.56 -2.60
CA ASP A 88 20.82 0.71 -3.75
C ASP A 88 19.41 1.03 -4.27
N PHE A 89 19.28 2.17 -4.93
CA PHE A 89 17.99 2.67 -5.41
C PHE A 89 17.43 1.87 -6.59
N ILE A 90 18.28 1.08 -7.27
CA ILE A 90 17.82 0.14 -8.31
C ILE A 90 16.98 -0.95 -7.66
N VAL A 91 17.49 -1.58 -6.60
CA VAL A 91 16.74 -2.60 -5.86
C VAL A 91 15.45 -2.03 -5.27
N VAL A 92 15.50 -0.83 -4.68
CA VAL A 92 14.28 -0.18 -4.14
C VAL A 92 13.25 0.07 -5.25
N SER A 93 13.69 0.55 -6.42
CA SER A 93 12.81 0.76 -7.58
C SER A 93 12.16 -0.55 -8.03
N ASP A 94 12.94 -1.61 -8.17
CA ASP A 94 12.47 -2.93 -8.61
C ASP A 94 11.43 -3.50 -7.63
N ILE A 95 11.64 -3.35 -6.32
CA ILE A 95 10.68 -3.81 -5.30
C ILE A 95 9.32 -3.08 -5.46
N PHE A 96 9.32 -1.76 -5.65
CA PHE A 96 8.08 -1.04 -5.86
C PHE A 96 7.39 -1.43 -7.17
N GLU A 97 8.14 -1.58 -8.26
CA GLU A 97 7.61 -1.86 -9.59
C GLU A 97 7.10 -3.29 -9.76
N TYR A 98 7.84 -4.28 -9.25
CA TYR A 98 7.62 -5.70 -9.54
C TYR A 98 7.10 -6.52 -8.36
N GLU A 99 7.15 -6.00 -7.13
CA GLU A 99 6.67 -6.74 -5.95
C GLU A 99 5.42 -6.05 -5.34
N ILE A 100 5.57 -4.80 -4.89
CA ILE A 100 4.50 -4.09 -4.17
C ILE A 100 3.35 -3.72 -5.11
N LYS A 101 3.64 -3.12 -6.28
CA LYS A 101 2.59 -2.76 -7.24
C LYS A 101 1.76 -3.99 -7.65
N PRO A 102 2.35 -5.11 -8.10
CA PRO A 102 1.56 -6.29 -8.48
C PRO A 102 0.76 -6.87 -7.32
N PHE A 103 1.25 -6.80 -6.08
CA PHE A 103 0.46 -7.20 -4.92
C PHE A 103 -0.85 -6.38 -4.81
N PHE A 104 -0.76 -5.05 -4.92
CA PHE A 104 -1.93 -4.18 -4.81
C PHE A 104 -2.83 -4.20 -6.04
N GLU A 105 -2.30 -4.45 -7.24
CA GLU A 105 -3.12 -4.66 -8.45
C GLU A 105 -4.00 -5.91 -8.36
N ASN A 106 -3.55 -6.93 -7.62
CA ASN A 106 -4.29 -8.18 -7.41
C ASN A 106 -5.11 -8.17 -6.10
N CYS A 107 -5.07 -7.10 -5.32
CA CYS A 107 -5.87 -6.99 -4.10
C CYS A 107 -7.36 -6.85 -4.43
N THR A 108 -8.20 -7.63 -3.72
CA THR A 108 -9.65 -7.48 -3.82
C THR A 108 -10.12 -6.45 -2.80
N PRO A 109 -10.81 -5.36 -3.20
CA PRO A 109 -11.36 -4.38 -2.28
C PRO A 109 -12.46 -5.00 -1.41
N TYR A 110 -12.80 -4.34 -0.29
CA TYR A 110 -13.96 -4.73 0.50
C TYR A 110 -15.24 -4.62 -0.32
N GLU A 111 -16.06 -5.66 -0.30
CA GLU A 111 -17.41 -5.63 -0.86
C GLU A 111 -18.33 -4.85 0.07
N ILE A 112 -18.93 -3.78 -0.46
CA ILE A 112 -19.89 -2.94 0.26
C ILE A 112 -21.28 -3.33 -0.23
N LEU A 113 -22.00 -4.11 0.57
CA LEU A 113 -23.39 -4.44 0.28
C LEU A 113 -24.27 -3.27 0.74
N GLU A 114 -24.85 -2.54 -0.21
CA GLU A 114 -25.94 -1.60 0.08
C GLU A 114 -27.21 -2.42 0.36
N ASP A 115 -27.74 -2.31 1.57
CA ASP A 115 -29.07 -2.80 1.93
C ASP A 115 -30.09 -1.98 1.09
N ASN A 116 -30.68 -2.58 0.05
CA ASN A 116 -31.78 -1.99 -0.73
C ASN A 116 -33.08 -1.88 0.11
#